data_AF-A0AB74LYY6-F1
#
_entry.id   AF-A0AB74LYY6-F1
#
_cell.length_a   1.000
_cell.length_b   1.000
_cell.length_c   1.000
_cell.angle_alpha   90.00
_cell.angle_beta   90.00
_cell.angle_gamma   90.00
#
_symmetry.space_group_name_H-M   'P 1'
#
loop_
_entity.id
_entity.type
_entity.pdbx_description
1 polymer ?
#
loop_
_entity_poly.entity_id
_entity_poly.type
_entity_poly.pdbx_seq_one_letter_code
_entity_poly.pdbx_strand_id
1 'polypeptide(L)'
;MSVEVVYLLRKDEPGFRDLDTVVLLEPARSHDGETIPAGRAGTVVGVWTDSPDCIVEFSEPDGALATVPATILTHATPTALR
;
A
#
# COMPACT_ATOMS: atom_id res chain seq x y z
N MET A 1 -10.06 26.68 -3.03
CA MET A 1 -8.93 25.82 -2.60
C MET A 1 -8.58 24.92 -3.77
N SER A 2 -7.29 24.73 -4.08
CA SER A 2 -6.85 23.87 -5.19
C SER A 2 -6.64 22.43 -4.72
N VAL A 3 -6.76 21.48 -5.65
CA VAL A 3 -6.48 20.05 -5.40
C VAL A 3 -5.07 19.81 -4.87
N GLU A 4 -4.11 20.62 -5.30
CA GLU A 4 -2.70 20.57 -4.89
C GLU A 4 -2.52 20.91 -3.39
N VAL A 5 -3.25 21.90 -2.88
CA VAL A 5 -3.19 22.30 -1.46
C VAL A 5 -3.78 21.21 -0.56
N VAL A 6 -4.86 20.56 -1.00
CA VAL A 6 -5.46 19.43 -0.26
C VAL A 6 -4.52 18.22 -0.27
N TYR A 7 -3.84 17.95 -1.40
CA TYR A 7 -2.86 16.87 -1.52
C TYR A 7 -1.65 17.07 -0.58
N LEU A 8 -1.12 18.29 -0.51
CA LEU A 8 0.02 18.61 0.36
C LEU A 8 -0.33 18.56 1.85
N LEU A 9 -1.51 19.04 2.27
CA LEU A 9 -1.96 18.91 3.66
C LEU A 9 -2.21 17.44 4.04
N ARG A 10 -2.79 16.69 3.09
CA ARG A 10 -2.77 15.22 2.97
C ARG A 10 -1.45 14.68 3.48
N LYS A 11 -0.37 15.04 2.77
CA LYS A 11 1.02 14.53 2.84
C LYS A 11 1.64 14.38 4.23
N ASP A 12 1.29 15.19 5.22
CA ASP A 12 2.00 15.21 6.51
C ASP A 12 1.37 14.35 7.63
N GLU A 13 0.23 13.70 7.41
CA GLU A 13 -0.33 12.78 8.42
C GLU A 13 0.41 11.43 8.46
N PRO A 14 0.86 10.94 9.63
CA PRO A 14 1.60 9.69 9.72
C PRO A 14 0.74 8.48 9.32
N GLY A 15 1.27 7.60 8.46
CA GLY A 15 0.62 6.36 8.02
C GLY A 15 0.60 6.19 6.50
N PHE A 16 0.14 5.02 6.04
CA PHE A 16 -0.13 4.78 4.62
C PHE A 16 -1.42 5.47 4.18
N ARG A 17 -1.51 5.73 2.88
CA ARG A 17 -2.68 6.32 2.23
C ARG A 17 -2.97 5.66 0.91
N ASP A 18 -4.20 5.88 0.45
CA ASP A 18 -4.60 5.49 -0.89
C ASP A 18 -3.59 6.01 -1.92
N LEU A 19 -3.25 5.12 -2.84
CA LEU A 19 -2.27 5.27 -3.92
C LEU A 19 -0.81 5.27 -3.49
N ASP A 20 -0.50 5.08 -2.21
CA ASP A 20 0.89 4.83 -1.81
C ASP A 20 1.38 3.52 -2.42
N THR A 21 2.55 3.57 -3.05
CA THR A 21 3.27 2.37 -3.47
C THR A 21 4.00 1.79 -2.27
N VAL A 22 3.76 0.52 -1.99
CA VAL A 22 4.32 -0.20 -0.84
C VAL A 22 5.03 -1.47 -1.28
N VAL A 23 5.91 -1.97 -0.43
CA VAL A 23 6.53 -3.29 -0.56
C VAL A 23 6.18 -4.11 0.67
N LEU A 24 5.77 -5.35 0.42
CA LEU A 24 5.44 -6.31 1.45
C LEU A 24 6.71 -6.85 2.12
N LEU A 25 6.78 -6.81 3.45
CA LEU A 25 7.94 -7.26 4.24
C LEU A 25 7.85 -8.75 4.61
N GLU A 26 6.63 -9.28 4.76
CA GLU A 26 6.35 -10.67 5.13
C GLU A 26 5.23 -11.23 4.24
N PRO A 27 5.19 -12.54 3.94
CA PRO A 27 4.14 -13.10 3.09
C PRO A 27 2.72 -12.77 3.58
N ALA A 28 1.84 -12.41 2.65
CA ALA A 28 0.44 -12.10 2.93
C ALA A 28 -0.48 -13.04 2.14
N ARG A 29 -1.73 -13.16 2.58
CA ARG A 29 -2.74 -13.95 1.87
C ARG A 29 -3.67 -13.02 1.11
N SER A 30 -3.84 -13.26 -0.19
CA SER A 30 -4.83 -12.55 -0.99
C SER A 30 -6.25 -12.94 -0.58
N HIS A 31 -7.22 -12.11 -0.95
CA HIS A 31 -8.65 -12.39 -0.75
C HIS A 31 -9.10 -13.65 -1.50
N ASP A 32 -8.41 -14.02 -2.59
CA ASP A 32 -8.63 -15.27 -3.33
C ASP A 32 -7.93 -16.48 -2.70
N GLY A 33 -7.20 -16.27 -1.59
CA GLY A 33 -6.59 -17.32 -0.79
C GLY A 33 -5.17 -17.71 -1.24
N GLU A 34 -4.61 -17.05 -2.25
CA GLU A 34 -3.22 -17.24 -2.71
C GLU A 34 -2.23 -16.57 -1.75
N THR A 35 -1.01 -17.08 -1.69
CA THR A 35 0.07 -16.47 -0.91
C THR A 35 0.87 -15.50 -1.77
N ILE A 36 0.92 -14.24 -1.37
CA ILE A 36 1.76 -13.20 -1.96
C ILE A 36 3.10 -13.20 -1.21
N PRO A 37 4.23 -13.49 -1.87
CA PRO A 37 5.53 -13.50 -1.21
C PRO A 37 5.98 -12.11 -0.73
N ALA A 38 6.82 -12.09 0.31
CA ALA A 38 7.53 -10.87 0.69
C ALA A 38 8.38 -10.32 -0.47
N GLY A 39 8.62 -9.01 -0.45
CA GLY A 39 9.33 -8.26 -1.47
C GLY A 39 8.45 -7.82 -2.64
N ARG A 40 7.16 -8.19 -2.68
CA ARG A 40 6.25 -7.76 -3.75
C ARG A 40 5.73 -6.36 -3.51
N ALA A 41 5.79 -5.58 -4.59
CA ALA A 41 5.24 -4.25 -4.63
C ALA A 41 3.74 -4.30 -4.88
N GLY A 42 3.04 -3.34 -4.28
CA GLY A 42 1.62 -3.13 -4.50
C GLY A 42 1.25 -1.67 -4.30
N THR A 43 0.01 -1.36 -4.58
CA THR A 43 -0.59 -0.04 -4.39
C THR A 43 -1.64 -0.13 -3.30
N VAL A 44 -1.58 0.75 -2.31
CA VAL A 44 -2.67 0.88 -1.33
C VAL A 44 -3.90 1.39 -2.06
N VAL A 45 -4.99 0.64 -2.03
CA VAL A 45 -6.28 1.02 -2.64
C VAL A 45 -7.35 1.36 -1.60
N GLY A 46 -7.02 1.17 -0.32
CA GLY A 46 -7.86 1.58 0.80
C GLY A 46 -7.11 1.49 2.12
N VAL A 47 -7.42 2.39 3.05
CA VAL A 47 -6.97 2.33 4.45
C VAL A 47 -8.21 2.25 5.34
N TRP A 48 -8.24 1.28 6.26
CA TRP A 48 -9.34 1.17 7.21
C TRP A 48 -9.25 2.28 8.26
N THR A 49 -10.37 2.96 8.57
CA THR A 49 -10.39 4.02 9.58
C THR A 49 -10.23 3.51 11.01
N ASP A 50 -10.59 2.24 11.25
CA ASP A 50 -10.64 1.63 12.59
C ASP A 50 -9.57 0.55 12.81
N SER A 51 -8.72 0.28 11.81
CA SER A 51 -7.60 -0.65 11.94
C SER A 51 -6.35 -0.11 11.23
N PRO A 52 -5.14 -0.49 11.68
CA PRO A 52 -3.91 -0.14 10.99
C PRO A 52 -3.68 -0.98 9.72
N ASP A 53 -4.74 -1.56 9.13
CA ASP A 53 -4.62 -2.41 7.95
C ASP A 53 -4.86 -1.61 6.68
N CYS A 54 -4.12 -1.96 5.64
CA CYS A 54 -4.27 -1.42 4.31
C CYS A 54 -4.85 -2.50 3.39
N ILE A 55 -5.71 -2.11 2.47
CA ILE A 55 -6.05 -2.94 1.31
C ILE A 55 -5.02 -2.62 0.24
N VAL A 56 -4.29 -3.64 -0.20
CA VAL A 56 -3.22 -3.50 -1.19
C VAL A 56 -3.56 -4.34 -2.42
N GLU A 57 -3.49 -3.70 -3.59
CA GLU A 57 -3.52 -4.37 -4.88
C GLU A 57 -2.10 -4.64 -5.35
N PHE A 58 -1.78 -5.89 -5.65
CA PHE A 58 -0.47 -6.33 -6.09
C PHE A 58 -0.43 -6.51 -7.60
N SER A 59 0.73 -6.21 -8.21
CA SER A 59 0.95 -6.44 -9.64
C SER A 59 1.30 -7.89 -9.97
N GLU A 60 1.71 -8.67 -8.97
CA GLU A 60 2.00 -10.10 -9.10
C GLU A 60 1.58 -10.85 -7.81
N PRO A 61 0.60 -11.77 -7.87
CA PRO A 61 -0.28 -12.06 -9.00
C PRO A 61 -1.08 -10.82 -9.43
N ASP A 62 -1.33 -10.66 -10.73
CA ASP A 62 -1.91 -9.44 -11.29
C ASP A 62 -3.32 -9.18 -10.73
N GLY A 63 -3.54 -7.98 -10.20
CA GLY A 63 -4.80 -7.55 -9.60
C GLY A 63 -5.12 -8.23 -8.25
N ALA A 64 -4.19 -8.97 -7.65
CA ALA A 64 -4.44 -9.64 -6.38
C ALA A 64 -4.63 -8.63 -5.26
N LEU A 65 -5.77 -8.70 -4.56
CA LEU A 65 -6.07 -7.87 -3.41
C LEU A 65 -5.76 -8.60 -2.11
N ALA A 66 -5.17 -7.90 -1.13
CA ALA A 66 -5.01 -8.42 0.22
C ALA A 66 -5.26 -7.32 1.26
N THR A 67 -5.80 -7.73 2.42
CA THR A 67 -5.80 -6.89 3.63
C THR A 67 -4.50 -7.17 4.38
N VAL A 68 -3.67 -6.15 4.53
CA VAL A 68 -2.30 -6.27 5.03
C VAL A 68 -2.09 -5.31 6.22
N PRO A 69 -1.57 -5.79 7.36
CA PRO A 69 -1.19 -4.92 8.47
C PRO A 69 -0.11 -3.92 8.04
N ALA A 70 -0.26 -2.64 8.41
CA ALA A 70 0.74 -1.62 8.12
C ALA A 70 2.14 -1.98 8.65
N THR A 71 2.23 -2.78 9.71
CA THR A 71 3.51 -3.20 10.32
C THR A 71 4.35 -4.08 9.40
N ILE A 72 3.76 -4.72 8.39
CA ILE A 72 4.49 -5.54 7.40
C ILE A 72 4.55 -4.87 6.02
N LEU A 73 4.32 -3.56 5.97
CA LEU A 73 4.47 -2.75 4.77
C LEU A 73 5.59 -1.74 4.97
N THR A 74 6.26 -1.40 3.86
CA THR A 74 7.14 -0.23 3.79
C THR A 74 6.84 0.54 2.52
N HIS A 75 7.04 1.85 2.51
CA HIS A 75 6.94 2.61 1.26
C HIS A 75 7.96 2.10 0.26
N ALA A 76 7.53 1.91 -0.98
CA ALA A 76 8.45 1.64 -2.07
C ALA A 76 9.39 2.85 -2.21
N THR A 77 10.70 2.59 -2.20
CA THR A 77 11.65 3.65 -2.46
C THR A 77 11.47 4.09 -3.92
N PRO A 78 11.27 5.39 -4.22
CA PRO A 78 11.26 5.85 -5.58
C PRO A 78 12.60 5.47 -6.21
N THR A 79 12.59 4.58 -7.19
CA THR A 79 13.79 4.38 -8.01
C THR A 79 14.00 5.70 -8.75
N ALA A 80 15.03 6.45 -8.38
CA ALA A 80 15.38 7.69 -9.07
C ALA A 80 15.57 7.35 -10.55
N LEU A 81 14.69 7.86 -11.41
CA LEU A 81 14.88 7.85 -12.84
C LEU A 81 16.23 8.53 -13.11
N ARG A 82 17.21 7.75 -13.57
CA ARG A 82 18.49 8.27 -14.08
C ARG A 82 18.35 8.65 -15.54
#